data_AF-A0A0Q9ZPK3-F1
#
_entry.id   AF-A0A0Q9ZPK3-F1
#
_cell.length_a   1.000
_cell.length_b   1.000
_cell.length_c   1.000
_cell.angle_alpha   90.00
_cell.angle_beta   90.00
_cell.angle_gamma   90.00
#
_symmetry.space_group_name_H-M   'P 1'
#
loop_
_entity.id
_entity.type
_entity.pdbx_description
1 polymer ?
#
loop_
_entity_poly.entity_id
_entity_poly.type
_entity_poly.pdbx_seq_one_letter_code
_entity_poly.pdbx_strand_id
1 'polypeptide(L)'
;MLNKHLLDNAGDDTVNPLFIEIIDNKDEYVKQYKMSGYHLVIAPINDPEYICIVATGTLDGTKTELAMKAMTMLLVIGQYINHHKFKLSKLTNAKSGGLTEDDFLKMADMPHVKEILEKSKLITKGERTLQDVVIKLLVHRDIMIEVPSKKAYILTNAGHSFYQEIQRKFDTESELANEEDNTTIDMRAS
;
A
#
# COMPACT_ATOMS: atom_id res chain seq x y z
N MET A 1 -0.06 -10.25 -5.49
CA MET A 1 -0.53 -10.68 -4.14
C MET A 1 -1.88 -11.34 -4.32
N LEU A 2 -2.39 -12.09 -3.34
CA LEU A 2 -3.75 -12.62 -3.42
C LEU A 2 -4.65 -11.90 -2.41
N ASN A 3 -5.58 -11.09 -2.91
CA ASN A 3 -6.51 -10.33 -2.08
C ASN A 3 -7.77 -11.14 -1.73
N LYS A 4 -8.34 -10.90 -0.55
CA LYS A 4 -9.61 -11.51 -0.08
C LYS A 4 -10.78 -11.17 -0.98
N HIS A 5 -10.81 -9.96 -1.54
CA HIS A 5 -11.87 -9.52 -2.43
C HIS A 5 -11.32 -9.24 -3.84
N LEU A 6 -12.19 -9.49 -4.82
CA LEU A 6 -12.05 -9.11 -6.22
C LEU A 6 -13.12 -8.08 -6.55
N LEU A 7 -12.76 -7.09 -7.37
CA LEU A 7 -13.71 -6.11 -7.85
C LEU A 7 -14.42 -6.65 -9.09
N ASP A 8 -15.76 -6.68 -9.07
CA ASP A 8 -16.56 -7.05 -10.23
C ASP A 8 -16.78 -5.87 -11.19
N ASN A 9 -17.45 -6.15 -12.31
CA ASN A 9 -17.73 -5.13 -13.33
C ASN A 9 -18.73 -4.05 -12.88
N ALA A 10 -19.52 -4.31 -11.84
CA ALA A 10 -20.43 -3.34 -11.24
C ALA A 10 -19.73 -2.44 -10.19
N GLY A 11 -18.47 -2.76 -9.87
CA GLY A 11 -17.72 -2.09 -8.81
C GLY A 11 -18.12 -2.58 -7.42
N ASP A 12 -18.65 -3.79 -7.32
CA ASP A 12 -18.93 -4.50 -6.08
C ASP A 12 -17.81 -5.47 -5.73
N ASP A 13 -17.54 -5.62 -4.43
CA ASP A 13 -16.55 -6.56 -3.93
C ASP A 13 -17.15 -7.97 -3.86
N THR A 14 -16.46 -8.92 -4.46
CA THR A 14 -16.78 -10.34 -4.42
C THR A 14 -15.65 -11.09 -3.74
N VAL A 15 -15.97 -12.07 -2.90
CA VAL A 15 -14.96 -12.86 -2.20
C VAL A 15 -14.18 -13.72 -3.20
N ASN A 16 -12.86 -13.69 -3.11
CA ASN A 16 -11.96 -14.44 -3.97
C ASN A 16 -11.99 -15.95 -3.61
N PRO A 17 -12.45 -16.85 -4.51
CA PRO A 17 -12.55 -18.27 -4.19
C PRO A 17 -11.21 -18.92 -3.86
N LEU A 18 -10.12 -18.50 -4.53
CA LEU A 18 -8.78 -19.02 -4.27
C LEU A 18 -8.27 -18.59 -2.90
N PHE A 19 -8.66 -17.39 -2.45
CA PHE A 19 -8.32 -16.94 -1.10
C PHE A 19 -8.98 -17.84 -0.06
N ILE A 20 -10.27 -18.13 -0.22
CA ILE A 20 -11.02 -19.01 0.68
C ILE A 20 -10.42 -20.42 0.69
N GLU A 21 -10.13 -21.00 -0.47
CA GLU A 21 -9.50 -22.32 -0.57
C GLU A 21 -8.18 -22.40 0.23
N ILE A 22 -7.32 -21.38 0.11
CA ILE A 22 -6.05 -21.35 0.84
C ILE A 22 -6.28 -21.16 2.34
N ILE A 23 -7.25 -20.35 2.76
CA ILE A 23 -7.56 -20.16 4.19
C ILE A 23 -8.11 -21.45 4.80
N ASP A 24 -9.01 -22.15 4.10
CA ASP A 24 -9.63 -23.39 4.56
C ASP A 24 -8.62 -24.54 4.68
N ASN A 25 -7.53 -24.51 3.89
CA ASN A 25 -6.47 -25.52 3.86
C ASN A 25 -5.10 -24.92 4.25
N LYS A 26 -5.10 -23.91 5.14
CA LYS A 26 -3.91 -23.09 5.40
C LYS A 26 -2.69 -23.89 5.84
N ASP A 27 -2.88 -24.94 6.63
CA ASP A 27 -1.78 -25.69 7.23
C ASP A 27 -1.03 -26.51 6.17
N GLU A 28 -1.76 -27.10 5.23
CA GLU A 28 -1.24 -27.80 4.06
C GLU A 28 -0.45 -26.84 3.16
N TYR A 29 -1.04 -25.71 2.79
CA TYR A 29 -0.38 -24.73 1.92
C TYR A 29 0.87 -24.13 2.59
N VAL A 30 0.80 -23.73 3.86
CA VAL A 30 1.96 -23.22 4.61
C VAL A 30 3.08 -24.26 4.63
N LYS A 31 2.75 -25.53 4.91
CA LYS A 31 3.74 -26.62 4.88
C LYS A 31 4.35 -26.79 3.49
N GLN A 32 3.54 -26.79 2.44
CA GLN A 32 4.01 -26.99 1.07
C GLN A 32 4.94 -25.87 0.59
N TYR A 33 4.58 -24.60 0.83
CA TYR A 33 5.44 -23.47 0.48
C TYR A 33 6.75 -23.52 1.27
N LYS A 34 6.70 -23.88 2.56
CA LYS A 34 7.90 -24.04 3.40
C LYS A 34 8.83 -25.12 2.86
N MET A 35 8.30 -26.27 2.43
CA MET A 35 9.08 -27.34 1.81
C MET A 35 9.76 -26.90 0.50
N SER A 36 9.25 -25.85 -0.13
CA SER A 36 9.76 -25.29 -1.39
C SER A 36 10.68 -24.07 -1.18
N GLY A 37 11.05 -23.75 0.07
CA GLY A 37 11.92 -22.61 0.39
C GLY A 37 11.21 -21.25 0.35
N TYR A 38 9.90 -21.23 0.56
CA TYR A 38 9.09 -20.02 0.63
C TYR A 38 8.26 -19.99 1.91
N HIS A 39 7.81 -18.80 2.31
CA HIS A 39 6.80 -18.61 3.33
C HIS A 39 5.53 -18.10 2.68
N LEU A 40 4.42 -18.77 2.97
CA LEU A 40 3.09 -18.27 2.72
C LEU A 40 2.71 -17.35 3.88
N VAL A 41 2.62 -16.05 3.61
CA VAL A 41 2.24 -15.03 4.59
C VAL A 41 0.76 -14.77 4.42
N ILE A 42 0.00 -15.05 5.46
CA ILE A 42 -1.43 -14.78 5.56
C ILE A 42 -1.57 -13.59 6.52
N ALA A 43 -2.09 -12.46 6.02
CA ALA A 43 -2.07 -11.21 6.76
C ALA A 43 -3.37 -10.41 6.57
N PRO A 44 -3.80 -9.64 7.58
CA PRO A 44 -3.39 -9.71 8.99
C PRO A 44 -3.61 -11.09 9.65
N ILE A 45 -2.93 -11.36 10.78
CA ILE A 45 -2.97 -12.68 11.44
C ILE A 45 -4.38 -13.03 11.96
N ASN A 46 -5.09 -12.06 12.55
CA ASN A 46 -6.38 -12.29 13.21
C ASN A 46 -7.59 -12.19 12.27
N ASP A 47 -7.46 -11.40 11.21
CA ASP A 47 -8.49 -11.24 10.17
C ASP A 47 -7.76 -11.17 8.82
N PRO A 48 -7.51 -12.32 8.17
CA PRO A 48 -6.80 -12.36 6.91
C PRO A 48 -7.51 -11.56 5.83
N GLU A 49 -6.77 -10.65 5.20
CA GLU A 49 -7.23 -9.75 4.13
C GLU A 49 -6.48 -9.99 2.82
N TYR A 50 -5.24 -10.50 2.90
CA TYR A 50 -4.45 -10.87 1.75
C TYR A 50 -3.44 -11.97 2.08
N ILE A 51 -2.94 -12.61 1.03
CA ILE A 51 -1.92 -13.65 1.08
C ILE A 51 -0.77 -13.24 0.15
N CYS A 52 0.47 -13.42 0.60
CA CYS A 52 1.65 -13.26 -0.25
C CYS A 52 2.67 -14.35 -0.01
N ILE A 53 3.57 -14.53 -0.99
CA ILE A 53 4.63 -15.53 -0.94
C ILE A 53 5.96 -14.79 -0.87
N VAL A 54 6.80 -15.17 0.08
CA VAL A 54 8.14 -14.58 0.25
C VAL A 54 9.18 -15.69 0.31
N ALA A 55 10.37 -15.47 -0.25
CA ALA A 55 11.44 -16.46 -0.22
C ALA A 55 12.02 -16.59 1.20
N THR A 56 12.36 -17.79 1.63
CA THR A 56 13.07 -18.01 2.90
C THR A 56 14.40 -17.25 2.88
N GLY A 57 14.70 -16.51 3.96
CA GLY A 57 15.88 -15.62 4.06
C GLY A 57 15.64 -14.18 3.58
N THR A 58 14.48 -13.87 3.02
CA THR A 58 14.09 -12.47 2.71
C THR A 58 13.24 -11.81 3.81
N LEU A 59 12.95 -12.56 4.87
CA LEU A 59 12.20 -12.09 6.03
C LEU A 59 13.02 -11.20 6.98
N ASP A 60 14.34 -11.11 6.78
CA ASP A 60 15.29 -10.41 7.67
C ASP A 60 15.25 -8.87 7.53
N GLY A 61 14.08 -8.31 7.21
CA GLY A 61 13.84 -6.87 7.23
C GLY A 61 14.48 -6.05 6.10
N THR A 62 15.25 -6.67 5.20
CA THR A 62 15.79 -5.98 4.02
C THR A 62 14.68 -5.78 3.00
N LYS A 63 13.98 -4.64 3.10
CA LYS A 63 13.01 -4.22 2.08
C LYS A 63 13.73 -4.12 0.74
N THR A 64 13.26 -4.88 -0.25
CA THR A 64 13.79 -4.76 -1.61
C THR A 64 13.60 -3.32 -2.11
N GLU A 65 14.47 -2.85 -3.01
CA GLU A 65 14.35 -1.52 -3.62
C GLU A 65 12.92 -1.27 -4.15
N LEU A 66 12.34 -2.32 -4.73
CA LEU A 66 10.99 -2.32 -5.27
C LEU A 66 9.91 -2.15 -4.19
N ALA A 67 10.05 -2.84 -3.05
CA ALA A 67 9.14 -2.70 -1.92
C ALA A 67 9.22 -1.28 -1.31
N MET A 68 10.43 -0.71 -1.21
CA MET A 68 10.61 0.67 -0.77
C MET A 68 9.92 1.64 -1.72
N LYS A 69 10.10 1.48 -3.03
CA LYS A 69 9.43 2.31 -4.05
C LYS A 69 7.90 2.23 -3.96
N ALA A 70 7.33 1.04 -3.77
CA ALA A 70 5.89 0.88 -3.57
C ALA A 70 5.41 1.61 -2.29
N MET A 71 6.14 1.50 -1.18
CA MET A 71 5.81 2.22 0.07
C MET A 71 5.91 3.73 -0.10
N THR A 72 6.96 4.24 -0.77
CA THR A 72 7.09 5.66 -1.08
C THR A 72 5.93 6.16 -1.94
N MET A 73 5.47 5.35 -2.90
CA MET A 73 4.31 5.74 -3.71
C MET A 73 3.01 5.78 -2.89
N LEU A 74 2.79 4.81 -1.99
CA LEU A 74 1.65 4.86 -1.06
C LEU A 74 1.71 6.08 -0.13
N LEU A 75 2.91 6.51 0.28
CA LEU A 75 3.10 7.72 1.05
C LEU A 75 2.73 8.99 0.27
N VAL A 76 3.20 9.10 -0.97
CA VAL A 76 2.84 10.22 -1.86
C VAL A 76 1.33 10.29 -2.06
N ILE A 77 0.67 9.14 -2.28
CA ILE A 77 -0.80 9.06 -2.34
C ILE A 77 -1.43 9.51 -1.02
N GLY A 78 -0.91 9.06 0.12
CA GLY A 78 -1.42 9.44 1.43
C GLY A 78 -1.31 10.94 1.72
N GLN A 79 -0.19 11.56 1.36
CA GLN A 79 0.00 13.01 1.46
C GLN A 79 -1.03 13.77 0.63
N TYR A 80 -1.29 13.32 -0.60
CA TYR A 80 -2.32 13.92 -1.46
C TYR A 80 -3.72 13.83 -0.82
N ILE A 81 -4.11 12.65 -0.33
CA ILE A 81 -5.39 12.46 0.36
C ILE A 81 -5.52 13.41 1.57
N ASN A 82 -4.48 13.50 2.39
CA ASN A 82 -4.47 14.35 3.58
C ASN A 82 -4.51 15.84 3.21
N HIS A 83 -3.71 16.27 2.24
CA HIS A 83 -3.63 17.66 1.79
C HIS A 83 -4.98 18.18 1.30
N HIS A 84 -5.70 17.35 0.53
CA HIS A 84 -7.02 17.69 0.01
C HIS A 84 -8.18 17.34 0.96
N LYS A 85 -7.88 16.86 2.18
CA LYS A 85 -8.86 16.44 3.19
C LYS A 85 -9.86 15.40 2.66
N PHE A 86 -9.41 14.54 1.76
CA PHE A 86 -10.22 13.45 1.25
C PHE A 86 -10.39 12.38 2.32
N LYS A 87 -11.57 11.75 2.35
CA LYS A 87 -11.82 10.57 3.19
C LYS A 87 -11.10 9.36 2.61
N LEU A 88 -10.73 8.40 3.46
CA LEU A 88 -10.13 7.13 3.04
C LEU A 88 -10.99 6.36 2.03
N SER A 89 -12.31 6.56 2.05
CA SER A 89 -13.22 6.00 1.04
C SER A 89 -12.92 6.46 -0.39
N LYS A 90 -12.19 7.56 -0.59
CA LYS A 90 -11.64 7.96 -1.91
C LYS A 90 -10.66 6.92 -2.43
N LEU A 91 -9.98 6.17 -1.56
CA LEU A 91 -9.06 5.10 -1.94
C LEU A 91 -9.66 3.69 -1.87
N THR A 92 -10.79 3.47 -1.20
CA THR A 92 -11.30 2.10 -0.97
C THR A 92 -12.67 1.81 -1.57
N ASN A 93 -13.47 2.83 -1.90
CA ASN A 93 -14.82 2.62 -2.42
C ASN A 93 -14.85 2.80 -3.94
N ALA A 94 -15.03 1.71 -4.70
CA ALA A 94 -15.09 1.75 -6.16
C ALA A 94 -16.29 2.58 -6.70
N LYS A 95 -17.40 2.62 -5.97
CA LYS A 95 -18.64 3.30 -6.38
C LYS A 95 -18.62 4.81 -6.18
N SER A 96 -17.87 5.33 -5.22
CA SER A 96 -17.80 6.78 -4.96
C SER A 96 -16.41 7.37 -5.01
N GLY A 97 -15.37 6.54 -5.02
CA GLY A 97 -13.96 6.93 -4.96
C GLY A 97 -13.19 6.59 -6.24
N GLY A 98 -11.88 6.46 -6.07
CA GLY A 98 -10.90 6.24 -7.11
C GLY A 98 -10.05 7.47 -7.39
N LEU A 99 -8.74 7.27 -7.52
CA LEU A 99 -7.80 8.26 -8.06
C LEU A 99 -7.88 8.25 -9.58
N THR A 100 -8.17 9.40 -10.16
CA THR A 100 -8.27 9.61 -11.61
C THR A 100 -6.96 10.14 -12.18
N GLU A 101 -6.85 10.19 -13.52
CA GLU A 101 -5.72 10.85 -14.19
C GLU A 101 -5.52 12.30 -13.72
N ASP A 102 -6.61 13.06 -13.55
CA ASP A 102 -6.56 14.43 -13.02
C ASP A 102 -6.04 14.48 -11.57
N ASP A 103 -6.41 13.51 -10.73
CA ASP A 103 -5.85 13.39 -9.38
C ASP A 103 -4.32 13.17 -9.44
N PHE A 104 -3.83 12.34 -10.36
CA PHE A 104 -2.39 12.10 -10.53
C PHE A 104 -1.64 13.31 -11.09
N LEU A 105 -2.25 14.08 -12.00
CA LEU A 105 -1.66 15.33 -12.49
C LEU A 105 -1.52 16.35 -11.35
N LYS A 106 -2.58 16.55 -10.57
CA LYS A 106 -2.55 17.43 -9.40
C LYS A 106 -1.53 16.98 -8.36
N MET A 107 -1.44 15.67 -8.11
CA MET A 107 -0.47 15.09 -7.21
C MET A 107 0.98 15.33 -7.69
N ALA A 108 1.24 15.13 -8.98
CA ALA A 108 2.54 15.40 -9.58
C ALA A 108 2.94 16.88 -9.52
N ASP A 109 1.97 17.79 -9.47
CA ASP A 109 2.21 19.24 -9.40
C ASP A 109 2.52 19.77 -8.00
N MET A 110 2.29 18.98 -6.95
CA MET A 110 2.61 19.37 -5.57
C MET A 110 4.13 19.50 -5.36
N PRO A 111 4.64 20.63 -4.83
CA PRO A 111 6.08 20.86 -4.68
C PRO A 111 6.83 19.76 -3.91
N HIS A 112 6.27 19.28 -2.79
CA HIS A 112 6.89 18.21 -2.01
C HIS A 112 6.90 16.86 -2.75
N VAL A 113 5.91 16.61 -3.63
CA VAL A 113 5.81 15.35 -4.37
C VAL A 113 6.89 15.34 -5.44
N LYS A 114 7.11 16.47 -6.13
CA LYS A 114 8.22 16.61 -7.10
C LYS A 114 9.55 16.25 -6.46
N GLU A 115 9.84 16.80 -5.28
CA GLU A 115 11.07 16.51 -4.54
C GLU A 115 11.19 15.01 -4.17
N ILE A 116 10.12 14.40 -3.67
CA ILE A 116 10.11 12.97 -3.34
C ILE A 116 10.34 12.13 -4.60
N LEU A 117 9.64 12.41 -5.69
CA LEU A 117 9.75 11.67 -6.95
C LEU A 117 11.16 11.74 -7.53
N GLU A 118 11.80 12.91 -7.49
CA GLU A 118 13.19 13.11 -7.91
C GLU A 118 14.17 12.30 -7.05
N LYS A 119 14.07 12.42 -5.72
CA LYS A 119 14.99 11.74 -4.78
C LYS A 119 14.83 10.22 -4.79
N SER A 120 13.60 9.74 -4.92
CA SER A 120 13.26 8.31 -4.88
C SER A 120 13.51 7.59 -6.21
N LYS A 121 13.83 8.33 -7.28
CA LYS A 121 14.01 7.77 -8.64
C LYS A 121 12.80 6.92 -9.06
N LEU A 122 11.61 7.34 -8.66
CA LEU A 122 10.35 6.65 -8.95
C LEU A 122 9.96 6.80 -10.42
N ILE A 123 10.19 7.99 -11.00
CA ILE A 123 10.08 8.22 -12.44
C ILE A 123 11.44 7.90 -13.05
N THR A 124 11.50 6.83 -13.85
CA THR A 124 12.68 6.48 -14.66
C THR A 124 12.47 6.97 -16.09
N LYS A 125 13.50 6.87 -16.95
CA LYS A 125 13.46 7.39 -18.34
C LYS A 125 12.32 6.83 -19.21
N GLY A 126 11.62 5.76 -18.77
CA GLY A 126 10.54 5.13 -19.51
C GLY A 126 9.12 5.52 -19.06
N GLU A 127 8.95 6.10 -17.88
CA GLU A 127 7.63 6.54 -17.39
C GLU A 127 7.38 7.99 -17.80
N ARG A 128 6.22 8.25 -18.42
CA ARG A 128 5.84 9.59 -18.88
C ARG A 128 4.99 10.34 -17.86
N THR A 129 4.25 9.60 -17.02
CA THR A 129 3.31 10.15 -16.05
C THR A 129 3.44 9.48 -14.69
N LEU A 130 2.96 10.15 -13.63
CA LEU A 130 2.86 9.55 -12.29
C LEU A 130 1.90 8.34 -12.28
N GLN A 131 0.88 8.36 -13.13
CA GLN A 131 -0.02 7.22 -13.32
C GLN A 131 0.73 5.98 -13.82
N ASP A 132 1.66 6.13 -14.77
CA ASP A 132 2.50 5.00 -15.24
C ASP A 132 3.29 4.36 -14.08
N VAL A 133 3.82 5.19 -13.18
CA VAL A 133 4.54 4.75 -11.98
C VAL A 133 3.61 4.00 -11.03
N VAL A 134 2.39 4.52 -10.79
CA VAL A 134 1.37 3.87 -9.94
C VAL A 134 0.97 2.52 -10.53
N ILE A 135 0.72 2.44 -11.84
CA ILE A 135 0.41 1.19 -12.52
C ILE A 135 1.55 0.18 -12.34
N LYS A 136 2.78 0.62 -12.65
CA LYS A 136 3.96 -0.24 -12.58
C LYS A 136 4.23 -0.75 -11.18
N LEU A 137 4.10 0.09 -10.15
CA LEU A 137 4.51 -0.23 -8.77
C LEU A 137 3.38 -0.86 -7.96
N LEU A 138 2.15 -0.36 -8.08
CA LEU A 138 1.04 -0.72 -7.20
C LEU A 138 0.03 -1.64 -7.91
N VAL A 139 -0.36 -1.33 -9.16
CA VAL A 139 -1.39 -2.13 -9.86
C VAL A 139 -0.86 -3.50 -10.27
N HIS A 140 0.31 -3.58 -10.90
CA HIS A 140 0.93 -4.86 -11.28
C HIS A 140 1.29 -5.78 -10.09
N ARG A 141 1.15 -5.32 -8.84
CA ARG A 141 1.41 -6.09 -7.62
C ARG A 141 0.15 -6.40 -6.81
N ASP A 142 -1.02 -6.04 -7.34
CA ASP A 142 -2.32 -6.19 -6.69
C ASP A 142 -2.44 -5.40 -5.38
N ILE A 143 -1.73 -4.27 -5.28
CA ILE A 143 -1.84 -3.29 -4.18
C ILE A 143 -2.94 -2.27 -4.51
N MET A 144 -3.04 -1.91 -5.78
CA MET A 144 -4.16 -1.12 -6.31
C MET A 144 -4.82 -1.88 -7.47
N ILE A 145 -6.05 -1.51 -7.77
CA ILE A 145 -6.80 -2.04 -8.91
C ILE A 145 -7.46 -0.88 -9.67
N GLU A 146 -7.54 -1.02 -10.99
CA GLU A 146 -8.31 -0.11 -11.83
C GLU A 146 -9.79 -0.47 -11.75
N VAL A 147 -10.64 0.52 -11.53
CA VAL A 147 -12.10 0.44 -11.61
C VAL A 147 -12.48 0.66 -13.08
N PRO A 148 -12.84 -0.40 -13.84
CA PRO A 148 -12.96 -0.30 -15.30
C PRO A 148 -14.02 0.69 -15.76
N SER A 149 -15.10 0.83 -14.99
CA SER A 149 -16.21 1.74 -15.30
C SER A 149 -15.86 3.23 -15.21
N LYS A 150 -14.72 3.58 -14.61
CA LYS A 150 -14.36 4.98 -14.28
C LYS A 150 -12.96 5.41 -14.69
N LYS A 151 -12.10 4.48 -15.12
CA LYS A 151 -10.66 4.73 -15.32
C LYS A 151 -10.04 5.39 -14.07
N ALA A 152 -10.37 4.84 -12.92
CA ALA A 152 -9.91 5.33 -11.63
C ALA A 152 -9.28 4.17 -10.83
N TYR A 153 -8.38 4.48 -9.91
CA TYR A 153 -7.62 3.46 -9.18
C TYR A 153 -7.94 3.51 -7.68
N ILE A 154 -8.19 2.34 -7.10
CA ILE A 154 -8.45 2.16 -5.66
C ILE A 154 -7.47 1.15 -5.07
N LEU A 155 -7.32 1.16 -3.75
CA LEU A 155 -6.58 0.15 -2.99
C LEU A 155 -7.36 -1.16 -2.97
N THR A 156 -6.62 -2.26 -3.07
CA THR A 156 -7.10 -3.62 -2.77
C THR A 156 -7.02 -3.88 -1.26
N ASN A 157 -7.42 -5.08 -0.80
CA ASN A 157 -7.26 -5.50 0.59
C ASN A 157 -5.80 -5.38 1.09
N ALA A 158 -4.83 -5.85 0.28
CA ALA A 158 -3.41 -5.73 0.57
C ALA A 158 -2.95 -4.27 0.60
N GLY A 159 -3.36 -3.47 -0.39
CA GLY A 159 -2.98 -2.06 -0.43
C GLY A 159 -3.55 -1.26 0.72
N HIS A 160 -4.78 -1.54 1.12
CA HIS A 160 -5.38 -0.94 2.29
C HIS A 160 -4.63 -1.30 3.57
N SER A 161 -4.27 -2.58 3.73
CA SER A 161 -3.48 -3.06 4.87
C SER A 161 -2.12 -2.37 4.96
N PHE A 162 -1.37 -2.29 3.85
CA PHE A 162 -0.10 -1.57 3.84
C PHE A 162 -0.25 -0.08 4.09
N TYR A 163 -1.28 0.55 3.52
CA TYR A 163 -1.53 1.96 3.73
C TYR A 163 -1.80 2.26 5.21
N GLN A 164 -2.63 1.44 5.88
CA GLN A 164 -2.86 1.56 7.32
C GLN A 164 -1.58 1.32 8.14
N GLU A 165 -0.77 0.33 7.79
CA GLU A 165 0.50 0.07 8.48
C GLU A 165 1.45 1.26 8.38
N ILE A 166 1.53 1.86 7.18
CA ILE A 166 2.29 3.08 6.95
C ILE A 166 1.76 4.20 7.84
N GLN A 167 0.45 4.47 7.83
CA GLN A 167 -0.14 5.52 8.66
C GLN A 167 0.18 5.34 10.15
N ARG A 168 -0.01 4.12 10.68
CA ARG A 168 0.29 3.82 12.09
C ARG A 168 1.75 4.08 12.44
N LYS A 169 2.69 3.72 11.57
CA LYS A 169 4.12 3.97 11.80
C LYS A 169 4.43 5.47 11.90
N PHE A 170 3.83 6.28 11.03
CA PHE A 170 3.98 7.73 11.06
C PHE A 170 3.36 8.35 12.30
N ASP A 171 2.18 7.87 12.72
CA ASP A 171 1.53 8.35 13.93
C ASP A 171 2.38 8.03 15.17
N THR A 172 2.89 6.79 15.30
CA THR A 172 3.77 6.38 16.40
C THR A 172 5.10 7.15 16.43
N GLU A 173 5.74 7.37 15.27
CA GLU A 173 6.98 8.17 15.20
C GLU A 173 6.74 9.64 15.57
N SER A 174 5.58 10.19 15.23
CA SER A 174 5.20 11.56 15.60
C SER A 174 4.94 11.69 17.11
N GLU A 175 4.32 10.69 17.73
CA GLU A 175 4.09 10.64 19.18
C GLU A 175 5.42 10.59 19.95
N LEU A 176 6.36 9.74 19.53
CA LEU A 176 7.68 9.62 20.15
C LEU A 176 8.51 10.91 20.02
N ALA A 177 8.48 11.57 18.86
CA ALA A 177 9.18 12.85 18.66
C ALA A 177 8.64 13.97 19.57
N ASN A 178 7.34 13.98 19.84
CA ASN A 178 6.72 14.96 20.73
C ASN A 178 7.05 14.70 22.22
N GLU A 179 7.30 13.45 22.61
CA GLU A 179 7.73 13.09 23.97
C GLU A 179 9.20 13.46 24.26
N GLU A 180 10.09 13.32 23.27
CA GLU A 180 11.51 13.70 23.38
C GLU A 180 11.72 15.23 23.47
N ASP A 181 10.89 16.02 22.77
CA ASP A 181 10.94 17.49 22.85
C ASP A 181 10.49 18.00 24.23
N ASN A 182 9.46 17.38 24.83
CA ASN A 182 8.99 17.76 26.18
C ASN A 182 10.00 17.41 27.28
N THR A 183 10.72 16.29 27.17
CA THR A 183 11.74 15.90 28.16
C THR A 183 13.03 16.72 28.03
N THR A 184 13.35 17.24 26.84
CA THR A 184 14.53 18.11 26.63
C THR A 184 14.31 19.53 27.18
N ILE A 185 13.08 20.03 27.20
CA ILE A 185 12.72 21.33 27.78
C ILE A 185 12.86 21.31 29.31
N ASP A 186 12.42 20.24 29.98
CA ASP A 186 12.49 20.13 31.44
C ASP A 186 13.93 20.01 31.98
N MET A 187 14.85 19.38 31.23
CA MET A 187 16.26 19.26 31.64
C MET A 187 17.10 20.54 31.47
N ARG A 188 16.60 21.55 30.73
CA ARG A 188 17.26 22.86 30.58
C ARG A 188 16.72 23.93 31.52
N ALA A 189 15.67 23.61 32.29
CA ALA A 189 15.01 24.51 33.23
C ALA A 189 15.42 24.27 34.71
N SER A 190 16.45 23.45 34.96
CA SER A 190 16.97 23.15 36.31
C SER A 190 18.36 23.71 36.54
#